data_AF-A0A8H9N1C5-F1
#
_entry.id   AF-A0A8H9N1C5-F1
#
_cell.length_a   1.000
_cell.length_b   1.000
_cell.length_c   1.000
_cell.angle_alpha   90.00
_cell.angle_beta   90.00
_cell.angle_gamma   90.00
#
_symmetry.space_group_name_H-M   'P 1'
#
loop_
_entity.id
_entity.type
_entity.pdbx_description
1 polymer ?
#
loop_
_entity_poly.entity_id
_entity_poly.type
_entity_poly.pdbx_seq_one_letter_code
_entity_poly.pdbx_strand_id
1 'polypeptide(L)' 'MDKLLQFFGRNKSDSAEFAKERLLIVASKDMSDDLKELQAVIKEAVAKFYEEKGYPSEQVQAIQYEVEDDAMEVVIPVRN' A
#
# COMPACT_ATOMS: atom_id res chain seq x y z
N MET A 1 -3.35 22.11 2.15
CA MET A 1 -3.67 20.94 2.99
C MET A 1 -2.49 19.98 2.85
N ASP A 2 -2.01 19.40 3.95
CA ASP A 2 -0.88 18.46 3.92
C ASP A 2 -1.30 17.18 3.18
N LYS A 3 -0.55 16.78 2.14
CA LYS A 3 -0.85 15.54 1.38
C LYS A 3 -0.89 14.33 2.31
N LEU A 4 -0.06 14.30 3.34
CA LEU A 4 -0.08 13.25 4.35
C LEU A 4 -1.42 13.23 5.11
N LEU A 5 -1.98 14.39 5.44
CA LEU A 5 -3.29 14.50 6.09
C LEU A 5 -4.44 14.13 5.13
N GLN A 6 -4.30 14.32 3.82
CA GLN A 6 -5.30 13.87 2.85
C GLN A 6 -5.35 12.34 2.76
N PHE A 7 -4.20 11.66 2.62
CA PHE A 7 -4.14 10.20 2.52
C PHE A 7 -4.41 9.52 3.87
N PHE A 8 -3.69 9.89 4.92
CA PHE A 8 -3.81 9.24 6.23
C PHE A 8 -4.98 9.77 7.07
N GLY A 9 -5.51 10.96 6.78
CA GLY A 9 -6.61 11.56 7.54
C GLY A 9 -8.01 11.11 7.10
N ARG A 10 -8.18 10.50 5.92
CA ARG A 10 -9.48 10.01 5.42
C ARG A 10 -10.09 8.88 6.25
N ASN A 11 -9.27 8.07 6.95
CA ASN A 11 -9.72 6.81 7.57
C ASN A 11 -9.72 6.82 9.10
N LYS A 12 -10.00 7.96 9.76
CA LYS A 12 -10.24 7.95 11.22
C LYS A 12 -11.52 7.21 11.63
N SER A 13 -12.38 6.87 10.68
CA SER A 13 -13.68 6.21 10.89
C SER A 13 -13.66 4.68 10.75
N ASP A 14 -12.67 4.08 10.06
CA ASP A 14 -12.68 2.65 9.69
C ASP A 14 -11.64 1.79 10.45
N SER A 15 -10.93 2.36 11.43
CA SER A 15 -9.74 1.71 12.02
C SER A 15 -10.01 0.77 13.20
N ALA A 16 -11.22 0.22 13.36
CA ALA A 16 -11.52 -0.60 14.55
C ALA A 16 -11.40 -2.12 14.33
N GLU A 17 -11.51 -2.65 13.11
CA GLU A 17 -11.60 -4.11 12.93
C GLU A 17 -10.30 -4.81 12.51
N PHE A 18 -9.37 -4.14 11.84
CA PHE A 18 -8.08 -4.74 11.44
C PHE A 18 -6.96 -3.70 11.45
N ALA A 19 -5.85 -3.99 12.12
CA ALA A 19 -4.64 -3.17 11.98
C ALA A 19 -4.14 -3.27 10.53
N LYS A 20 -3.95 -2.13 9.86
CA LYS A 20 -3.40 -2.05 8.48
C LYS A 20 -2.16 -1.14 8.46
N GLU A 21 -1.07 -1.62 7.86
CA GLU A 21 0.16 -0.88 7.64
C GLU A 21 0.01 -0.19 6.30
N ARG A 22 0.20 1.13 6.26
CA ARG A 22 -0.04 1.93 5.07
C ARG A 22 1.28 2.54 4.62
N LEU A 23 1.61 2.34 3.35
CA LEU A 23 2.80 2.88 2.71
C LEU A 23 2.34 3.83 1.59
N LEU A 24 2.71 5.10 1.67
CA LEU A 24 2.38 6.10 0.65
C LEU A 24 3.54 6.26 -0.32
N ILE A 25 3.26 6.16 -1.62
CA ILE A 25 4.23 6.41 -2.69
C ILE A 25 3.74 7.60 -3.49
N VAL A 26 4.52 8.68 -3.50
CA VAL A 26 4.22 9.85 -4.34
C VAL A 26 4.98 9.68 -5.65
N ALA A 27 4.26 9.63 -6.78
CA ALA A 27 4.81 9.39 -8.10
C ALA A 27 4.56 10.59 -9.03
N SER A 28 5.47 10.88 -9.95
CA SER A 28 5.23 12.01 -10.88
C SER A 28 4.07 11.70 -11.83
N LYS A 29 3.34 12.74 -12.26
CA LYS A 29 2.13 12.66 -13.09
C LYS A 29 2.26 11.81 -14.38
N ASP A 30 3.48 11.61 -14.87
CA ASP A 30 3.74 10.94 -16.15
C ASP A 30 4.03 9.43 -16.02
N MET A 31 3.87 8.84 -14.83
CA MET A 31 4.25 7.44 -14.56
C MET A 31 3.13 6.41 -14.78
N SER A 32 2.05 6.73 -15.50
CA SER A 32 0.87 5.84 -15.58
C SER A 32 1.19 4.42 -16.09
N ASP A 33 2.15 4.29 -17.00
CA ASP A 33 2.59 2.99 -17.52
C ASP A 33 3.53 2.28 -16.53
N ASP A 34 4.42 3.05 -15.88
CA ASP A 34 5.36 2.56 -14.87
C ASP A 34 4.67 2.15 -13.56
N LEU A 35 3.46 2.64 -13.28
CA LEU A 35 2.70 2.32 -12.07
C LEU A 35 2.42 0.82 -11.95
N LYS A 36 2.14 0.14 -13.07
CA LYS A 36 1.90 -1.32 -13.04
C LYS A 36 3.17 -2.10 -12.73
N GLU A 37 4.30 -1.67 -13.28
CA GLU A 37 5.60 -2.26 -12.99
C GLU A 37 5.98 -2.02 -11.52
N LEU A 38 5.75 -0.81 -11.03
CA LEU A 38 5.98 -0.45 -9.63
C LEU A 38 5.11 -1.27 -8.67
N GLN A 39 3.82 -1.48 -8.98
CA GLN A 39 2.93 -2.37 -8.21
C GLN A 39 3.45 -3.81 -8.17
N ALA A 40 3.98 -4.32 -9.28
CA ALA A 40 4.58 -5.65 -9.33
C ALA A 40 5.83 -5.75 -8.43
N VAL A 41 6.71 -4.75 -8.51
CA VAL A 41 7.93 -4.67 -7.67
C VAL A 41 7.58 -4.59 -6.18
N ILE A 42 6.58 -3.78 -5.81
CA ILE A 42 6.12 -3.66 -4.42
C ILE A 42 5.57 -5.01 -3.94
N LYS A 43 4.73 -5.66 -4.73
CA LYS A 43 4.18 -6.97 -4.39
C LYS A 43 5.28 -8.01 -4.16
N GLU A 44 6.30 -8.03 -5.02
CA GLU A 44 7.45 -8.94 -4.87
C GLU A 44 8.28 -8.62 -3.61
N ALA A 45 8.55 -7.33 -3.34
CA ALA A 45 9.30 -6.91 -2.17
C ALA A 45 8.58 -7.27 -0.87
N VAL A 46 7.27 -7.04 -0.81
CA VAL A 46 6.45 -7.43 0.36
C VAL A 46 6.39 -8.95 0.48
N ALA A 47 6.26 -9.69 -0.63
CA ALA A 47 6.28 -11.15 -0.62
C ALA A 47 7.58 -11.71 -0.02
N LYS A 48 8.73 -11.20 -0.47
CA LYS A 48 10.05 -11.59 0.06
C LYS A 48 10.17 -11.29 1.55
N PHE A 49 9.76 -10.09 1.98
CA PHE A 49 9.74 -9.75 3.40
C PHE A 49 8.85 -10.71 4.20
N TYR A 50 7.70 -11.10 3.67
CA TYR A 50 6.77 -12.01 4.35
C TYR A 50 7.34 -13.43 4.44
N GLU A 51 7.94 -13.93 3.35
CA GLU A 51 8.61 -15.22 3.30
C GLU A 51 9.78 -15.30 4.29
N GLU A 52 10.66 -14.29 4.32
CA GLU A 52 11.79 -14.22 5.25
C GLU A 52 11.36 -14.21 6.71
N LYS A 53 10.14 -13.74 6.99
CA LYS A 53 9.56 -13.71 8.32
C LYS A 53 8.65 -14.90 8.63
N GLY A 54 8.42 -15.79 7.67
CA GLY A 54 7.57 -16.98 7.82
C GLY A 54 6.07 -16.68 7.81
N TYR A 55 5.63 -15.59 7.17
CA TYR A 55 4.21 -15.24 7.08
C TYR A 55 3.50 -15.92 5.90
N PRO A 56 2.18 -16.15 6.01
CA PRO A 56 1.39 -16.71 4.92
C PRO A 56 1.40 -15.82 3.68
N SER A 57 1.62 -16.43 2.51
CA SER A 57 1.63 -15.77 1.20
C SER A 57 0.25 -15.18 0.81
N GLU A 58 -0.83 -15.65 1.42
CA GLU A 58 -2.19 -15.13 1.22
C GLU A 58 -2.31 -13.64 1.56
N GLN A 59 -1.53 -13.16 2.54
CA GLN A 59 -1.56 -11.76 2.96
C GLN A 59 -0.97 -10.81 1.89
N VAL A 60 -0.07 -11.31 1.04
CA VAL A 60 0.49 -10.56 -0.10
C VAL A 60 -0.58 -10.32 -1.17
N GLN A 61 -1.54 -11.24 -1.32
CA GLN A 61 -2.64 -11.07 -2.27
C GLN A 61 -3.66 -10.02 -1.82
N ALA A 62 -3.67 -9.70 -0.53
CA ALA A 62 -4.54 -8.69 0.06
C ALA A 62 -3.95 -7.27 0.06
N ILE A 63 -2.78 -7.04 -0.56
CA ILE A 63 -2.23 -5.70 -0.77
C ILE A 63 -3.16 -4.92 -1.71
N GLN A 64 -3.62 -3.76 -1.27
CA GLN A 64 -4.49 -2.86 -2.04
C GLN A 64 -3.71 -1.64 -2.51
N TYR A 65 -4.06 -1.13 -3.69
CA TYR A 65 -3.46 0.05 -4.28
C TYR A 65 -4.55 1.07 -4.58
N GLU A 66 -4.41 2.30 -4.10
CA GLU A 66 -5.28 3.42 -4.43
C GLU A 66 -4.45 4.49 -5.14
N VAL A 67 -4.87 4.93 -6.33
CA VAL A 67 -4.15 5.94 -7.11
C VAL A 67 -4.97 7.22 -7.14
N GLU A 68 -4.40 8.33 -6.67
CA GLU A 68 -4.96 9.68 -6.77
C GLU A 68 -3.94 10.62 -7.41
N ASP A 69 -4.30 11.21 -8.56
CA ASP A 69 -3.55 12.23 -9.32
C ASP A 69 -2.05 11.97 -9.52
N ASP A 70 -1.25 12.21 -8.48
CA ASP A 70 0.21 12.13 -8.43
C ASP A 70 0.73 11.28 -7.25
N ALA A 71 -0.09 10.37 -6.74
CA ALA A 71 0.29 9.47 -5.68
C ALA A 71 -0.45 8.14 -5.76
N MET A 72 0.25 7.11 -5.30
CA MET A 72 -0.27 5.77 -5.10
C MET A 72 -0.13 5.42 -3.63
N GLU A 73 -1.25 5.18 -2.97
CA GLU A 73 -1.29 4.59 -1.66
C GLU A 73 -1.24 3.06 -1.78
N VAL A 74 -0.39 2.43 -0.98
CA VAL A 74 -0.27 0.98 -0.84
C VAL A 74 -0.74 0.60 0.57
N VAL A 75 -1.79 -0.20 0.65
CA VAL A 75 -2.33 -0.69 1.92
C VAL A 75 -1.92 -2.15 2.10
N ILE A 76 -1.12 -2.40 3.13
CA ILE A 76 -0.62 -3.72 3.50
C ILE A 76 -1.38 -4.17 4.75
N PRO A 77 -2.06 -5.32 4.72
CA PRO A 77 -2.73 -5.83 5.91
C PRO A 77 -1.70 -6.15 7.00
N VAL A 78 -1.87 -5.60 8.21
CA VAL A 78 -1.12 -6.06 9.39
C VAL A 78 -1.82 -7.28 9.92
N ARG A 79 -1.01 -8.13 10.54
CA ARG A 79 -1.40 -9.37 11.18
C ARG A 79 -2.48 -9.13 12.23
N ASN A 80 -3.36 -10.11 12.37
CA ASN A 80 -3.94 -10.51 13.66
C ASN A 80 -3.18 -11.75 14.16
#